data_AF-A0A815LC23-F1
#
_entry.id   AF-A0A815LC23-F1
#
_cell.length_a   1.000
_cell.length_b   1.000
_cell.length_c   1.000
_cell.angle_alpha   90.00
_cell.angle_beta   90.00
_cell.angle_gamma   90.00
#
_symmetry.space_group_name_H-M   'P 1'
#
loop_
_entity.id
_entity.type
_entity.pdbx_description
1 polymer ?
#
loop_
_entity_poly.entity_id
_entity_poly.type
_entity_poly.pdbx_seq_one_letter_code
_entity_poly.pdbx_strand_id
1 'polypeptide(L)'
;MSLYILILFTTAVVINGQLNCSTYNPCGRNGYCFDIDNGEWSCECKFWWSGTTCSELTNSGVQVVVLGCLLGLLVIIFYGLQIFHKIRLKKKQPKEVKEKAIVYDTTLIDLAFKNARRSARLQSCVVGALTMILAAIGLISKWSLIQPIHNEIVNKYETNQSLYYIENSFCDTTDYDYFNLITFPISCFLILLFIITTRRTSLFRDKLWGYGAPPMPVDFISHIDRTFAAVIFAICADELLNIIQQVLDGNSKGGDGVIIVYLLRLLQVIVMGFRYYPFLAAVYMNTIFSLSCATLYAWFDFSMTIVNQGMCQVDFYPTYDDYLDNSSDIDTMFDYYGTGPNLVVVQLCTDIPRYLCLAYINIKIPMLLFKKLYQRFNRRNLSPEQRMLLQLTREQKAFFHTIRPDSVEMLYVQNLFRSADHRPPSHTLWGRLIPRKIYEWRDDFRFSTRIVCVYSSMLLLLYYVIIQACIRVLPYLQPLEDTIQTAVDALSVVFIPDPEDDGQNNGDPTSSLNFPIPKLVRPYLFAVFITLIVIVLQLLVLLANMRRNLLQLFRGEDCEIPRRQRSRYVSYASGNIHFAGY
;
A
#
# COMPACT_ATOMS: atom_id res chain seq x y z
N MET A 1 -14.27 10.19 -21.25
CA MET A 1 -13.46 9.52 -22.30
C MET A 1 -12.47 8.50 -21.72
N SER A 2 -11.68 8.81 -20.70
CA SER A 2 -10.66 7.88 -20.15
C SER A 2 -11.23 6.60 -19.51
N LEU A 3 -12.40 6.68 -18.85
CA LEU A 3 -13.12 5.49 -18.33
C LEU A 3 -13.65 4.59 -19.47
N TYR A 4 -13.97 5.19 -20.62
CA TYR A 4 -14.56 4.50 -21.77
C TYR A 4 -13.51 3.66 -22.50
N ILE A 5 -12.24 4.09 -22.50
CA ILE A 5 -11.12 3.33 -23.08
C ILE A 5 -10.73 2.16 -22.17
N LEU A 6 -10.74 2.35 -20.84
CA LEU A 6 -10.50 1.26 -19.88
C LEU A 6 -11.62 0.21 -19.90
N ILE A 7 -12.87 0.66 -20.05
CA ILE A 7 -14.03 -0.23 -20.24
C ILE A 7 -13.94 -0.93 -21.60
N LEU A 8 -13.59 -0.23 -22.69
CA LEU A 8 -13.43 -0.86 -24.02
C LEU A 8 -12.34 -1.93 -24.04
N PHE A 9 -11.21 -1.71 -23.36
CA PHE A 9 -10.12 -2.69 -23.27
C PHE A 9 -10.49 -3.92 -22.43
N THR A 10 -11.31 -3.75 -21.38
CA THR A 10 -11.80 -4.86 -20.56
C THR A 10 -12.98 -5.61 -21.19
N THR A 11 -13.81 -4.93 -22.00
CA THR A 11 -14.91 -5.58 -22.72
C THR A 11 -14.45 -6.29 -24.00
N ALA A 12 -13.32 -5.92 -24.59
CA ALA A 12 -12.81 -6.53 -25.82
C ALA A 12 -12.18 -7.93 -25.61
N VAL A 13 -11.88 -8.33 -24.37
CA VAL A 13 -11.25 -9.63 -24.05
C VAL A 13 -12.27 -10.73 -23.72
N VAL A 14 -13.56 -10.41 -23.59
CA VAL A 14 -14.57 -11.37 -23.10
C VAL A 14 -15.75 -11.54 -24.04
N ILE A 15 -15.54 -11.73 -25.34
CA ILE A 15 -16.57 -12.36 -26.20
C ILE A 15 -15.90 -13.10 -27.36
N ASN A 16 -15.57 -14.36 -27.16
CA ASN A 16 -15.61 -15.35 -28.23
C ASN A 16 -15.78 -16.75 -27.64
N GLY A 17 -17.02 -17.24 -27.67
CA GLY A 17 -17.38 -18.61 -27.32
C GLY A 17 -18.76 -18.87 -27.92
N GLN A 18 -18.80 -19.73 -28.93
CA GLN A 18 -20.00 -20.07 -29.70
C GLN A 18 -20.88 -21.11 -28.97
N LEU A 19 -22.20 -20.86 -29.06
CA LEU A 19 -23.30 -21.81 -29.33
C LEU A 19 -23.77 -22.86 -28.30
N ASN A 20 -25.10 -22.80 -28.12
CA ASN A 20 -26.14 -23.79 -27.80
C ASN A 20 -25.93 -24.85 -26.71
N CYS A 21 -26.47 -24.53 -25.52
CA CYS A 21 -27.21 -25.49 -24.69
C CYS A 21 -28.67 -25.47 -25.13
N SER A 22 -29.18 -26.58 -25.68
CA SER A 22 -30.46 -26.54 -26.40
C SER A 22 -31.66 -26.24 -25.48
N THR A 23 -32.25 -25.05 -25.71
CA THR A 23 -33.56 -24.52 -25.28
C THR A 23 -33.84 -24.19 -23.81
N TYR A 24 -33.13 -24.76 -22.84
CA TYR A 24 -33.15 -24.26 -21.45
C TYR A 24 -31.70 -24.10 -21.00
N ASN A 25 -31.31 -22.94 -20.47
CA ASN A 25 -29.98 -22.76 -19.87
C ASN A 25 -30.08 -23.12 -18.38
N PRO A 26 -29.78 -24.38 -18.00
CA PRO A 26 -30.05 -24.87 -16.66
C PRO A 26 -29.08 -24.27 -15.63
N CYS A 27 -27.94 -23.76 -16.09
CA CYS A 27 -26.92 -23.10 -15.28
C CYS A 27 -27.24 -21.61 -15.00
N GLY A 28 -28.36 -21.11 -15.52
CA GLY A 28 -28.79 -19.72 -15.35
C GLY A 28 -27.79 -18.71 -15.91
N ARG A 29 -27.84 -17.46 -15.41
CA ARG A 29 -26.90 -16.39 -15.82
C ARG A 29 -25.51 -16.55 -15.20
N ASN A 30 -25.40 -17.43 -14.22
CA ASN A 30 -24.29 -17.52 -13.29
C ASN A 30 -23.39 -18.72 -13.57
N GLY A 31 -23.68 -19.54 -14.57
CA GLY A 31 -22.81 -20.62 -15.03
C GLY A 31 -22.68 -20.67 -16.54
N TYR A 32 -21.65 -21.37 -16.99
CA TYR A 32 -21.49 -21.84 -18.36
C TYR A 32 -22.01 -23.27 -18.42
N CYS A 33 -22.71 -23.59 -19.50
CA CYS A 33 -23.33 -24.88 -19.68
C CYS A 33 -22.53 -25.66 -20.73
N PHE A 34 -22.21 -26.90 -20.41
CA PHE A 34 -21.44 -27.82 -21.26
C PHE A 34 -22.27 -29.07 -21.48
N ASP A 35 -22.44 -29.49 -22.73
CA ASP A 35 -22.98 -30.81 -23.05
C ASP A 35 -21.91 -31.87 -22.74
N ILE A 36 -22.30 -32.88 -22.00
CA ILE A 36 -21.56 -34.11 -21.78
C ILE A 36 -22.09 -35.15 -22.79
N ASP A 37 -21.22 -36.06 -23.24
CA ASP A 37 -21.62 -37.18 -24.08
C ASP A 37 -22.82 -37.93 -23.47
N ASN A 38 -23.82 -38.26 -24.30
CA ASN A 38 -25.13 -38.85 -23.96
C ASN A 38 -26.29 -37.87 -23.65
N GLY A 39 -26.13 -36.57 -23.89
CA GLY A 39 -27.22 -35.59 -23.74
C GLY A 39 -27.48 -35.18 -22.29
N GLU A 40 -26.54 -35.50 -21.39
CA GLU A 40 -26.44 -34.88 -20.07
C GLU A 40 -25.69 -33.56 -20.18
N TRP A 41 -25.93 -32.64 -19.26
CA TRP A 41 -25.28 -31.33 -19.22
C TRP A 41 -24.65 -31.10 -17.85
N SER A 42 -23.54 -30.36 -17.83
CA SER A 42 -22.91 -29.90 -16.59
C SER A 42 -22.77 -28.38 -16.59
N CYS A 43 -22.88 -27.82 -15.41
CA CYS A 43 -22.75 -26.40 -15.16
C CYS A 43 -21.40 -26.10 -14.54
N GLU A 44 -20.61 -25.27 -15.22
CA GLU A 44 -19.43 -24.66 -14.63
C GLU A 44 -19.82 -23.28 -14.10
N CYS A 45 -19.84 -23.13 -12.78
CA CYS A 45 -20.30 -21.91 -12.15
C CYS A 45 -19.26 -20.78 -12.22
N LYS A 46 -19.72 -19.57 -12.48
CA LYS A 46 -18.91 -18.35 -12.38
C LYS A 46 -18.52 -18.13 -10.92
N PHE A 47 -17.37 -17.49 -10.72
CA PHE A 47 -16.64 -17.32 -9.44
C PHE A 47 -17.47 -17.25 -8.13
N TRP A 48 -18.61 -16.60 -8.14
CA TRP A 48 -19.39 -16.32 -6.94
C TRP A 48 -20.39 -17.42 -6.63
N TRP A 49 -20.51 -18.42 -7.49
CA TRP A 49 -21.64 -19.32 -7.50
C TRP A 49 -21.19 -20.78 -7.39
N SER A 50 -21.97 -21.57 -6.67
CA SER A 50 -21.82 -23.00 -6.47
C SER A 50 -23.17 -23.69 -6.64
N GLY A 51 -23.14 -25.01 -6.56
CA GLY A 51 -24.31 -25.87 -6.76
C GLY A 51 -24.48 -26.27 -8.22
N THR A 52 -25.22 -27.35 -8.45
CA THR A 52 -25.41 -27.98 -9.77
C THR A 52 -26.08 -27.07 -10.80
N THR A 53 -26.69 -25.98 -10.36
CA THR A 53 -27.36 -24.97 -11.20
C THR A 53 -26.75 -23.57 -11.04
N CYS A 54 -25.62 -23.44 -10.33
CA CYS A 54 -24.95 -22.16 -10.07
C CYS A 54 -25.85 -21.11 -9.41
N SER A 55 -26.72 -21.58 -8.51
CA SER A 55 -27.72 -20.76 -7.82
C SER A 55 -27.32 -20.38 -6.39
N GLU A 56 -26.32 -21.04 -5.82
CA GLU A 56 -25.84 -20.77 -4.46
C GLU A 56 -24.59 -19.89 -4.50
N LEU A 57 -24.36 -19.04 -3.50
CA LEU A 57 -23.14 -18.23 -3.44
C LEU A 57 -22.03 -19.01 -2.73
N THR A 58 -20.81 -19.04 -3.27
CA THR A 58 -19.67 -19.71 -2.61
C THR A 58 -19.33 -19.03 -1.28
N ASN A 59 -18.91 -19.80 -0.27
CA ASN A 59 -18.46 -19.24 1.02
C ASN A 59 -17.30 -18.24 0.85
N SER A 60 -16.40 -18.48 -0.12
CA SER A 60 -15.33 -17.54 -0.50
C SER A 60 -15.88 -16.27 -1.15
N GLY A 61 -16.88 -16.38 -2.04
CA GLY A 61 -17.60 -15.23 -2.61
C GLY A 61 -18.29 -14.39 -1.53
N VAL A 62 -18.96 -15.05 -0.57
CA VAL A 62 -19.54 -14.39 0.61
C VAL A 62 -18.46 -13.68 1.43
N GLN A 63 -17.32 -14.32 1.69
CA GLN A 63 -16.23 -13.74 2.47
C GLN A 63 -15.60 -12.52 1.79
N VAL A 64 -15.38 -12.53 0.47
CA VAL A 64 -14.85 -11.39 -0.28
C VAL A 64 -15.84 -10.22 -0.28
N VAL A 65 -17.15 -10.50 -0.46
CA VAL A 65 -18.21 -9.49 -0.32
C VAL A 65 -18.23 -8.91 1.08
N VAL A 66 -18.20 -9.78 2.10
CA VAL A 66 -18.22 -9.36 3.50
C VAL A 66 -16.99 -8.53 3.80
N LEU A 67 -15.78 -8.93 3.38
CA LEU A 67 -14.54 -8.18 3.60
C LEU A 67 -14.57 -6.83 2.88
N GLY A 68 -15.01 -6.78 1.62
CA GLY A 68 -15.19 -5.55 0.84
C GLY A 68 -16.23 -4.62 1.47
N CYS A 69 -17.36 -5.17 1.93
CA CYS A 69 -18.37 -4.45 2.70
C CYS A 69 -17.81 -3.96 4.04
N LEU A 70 -17.01 -4.74 4.76
CA LEU A 70 -16.46 -4.41 6.07
C LEU A 70 -15.40 -3.30 5.95
N LEU A 71 -14.55 -3.35 4.92
CA LEU A 71 -13.64 -2.26 4.53
C LEU A 71 -14.42 -1.00 4.15
N GLY A 72 -15.44 -1.13 3.29
CA GLY A 72 -16.31 -0.02 2.90
C GLY A 72 -17.04 0.60 4.09
N LEU A 73 -17.51 -0.23 5.02
CA LEU A 73 -18.25 0.16 6.23
C LEU A 73 -17.31 0.79 7.25
N LEU A 74 -16.08 0.28 7.44
CA LEU A 74 -15.04 0.93 8.25
C LEU A 74 -14.69 2.31 7.70
N VAL A 75 -14.59 2.45 6.38
CA VAL A 75 -14.36 3.73 5.70
C VAL A 75 -15.55 4.66 5.90
N ILE A 76 -16.79 4.20 5.68
CA ILE A 76 -18.01 4.98 5.89
C ILE A 76 -18.16 5.37 7.37
N ILE A 77 -17.83 4.51 8.32
CA ILE A 77 -17.82 4.83 9.75
C ILE A 77 -16.76 5.87 10.04
N PHE A 78 -15.52 5.70 9.57
CA PHE A 78 -14.44 6.63 9.86
C PHE A 78 -14.73 8.02 9.30
N TYR A 79 -15.16 8.12 8.04
CA TYR A 79 -15.54 9.38 7.41
C TYR A 79 -16.89 9.91 7.88
N GLY A 80 -17.85 9.02 8.14
CA GLY A 80 -19.17 9.34 8.69
C GLY A 80 -19.08 9.92 10.09
N LEU A 81 -18.22 9.38 10.95
CA LEU A 81 -17.92 9.94 12.28
C LEU A 81 -17.29 11.33 12.17
N GLN A 82 -16.35 11.53 11.23
CA GLN A 82 -15.77 12.86 10.95
C GLN A 82 -16.83 13.88 10.50
N ILE A 83 -17.75 13.47 9.61
CA ILE A 83 -18.85 14.32 9.12
C ILE A 83 -19.87 14.58 10.23
N PHE A 84 -20.29 13.56 10.96
CA PHE A 84 -21.27 13.62 12.04
C PHE A 84 -20.78 14.49 13.20
N HIS A 85 -19.54 14.30 13.64
CA HIS A 85 -18.91 15.16 14.66
C HIS A 85 -18.96 16.64 14.24
N LYS A 86 -18.76 16.92 12.95
CA LYS A 86 -18.78 18.27 12.38
C LYS A 86 -20.19 18.86 12.27
N ILE A 87 -21.20 18.05 11.95
CA ILE A 87 -22.62 18.45 11.96
C ILE A 87 -23.07 18.76 13.39
N ARG A 88 -22.67 17.92 14.36
CA ARG A 88 -23.00 18.11 15.78
C ARG A 88 -22.39 19.40 16.34
N LEU A 89 -21.15 19.71 15.95
CA LEU A 89 -20.50 20.99 16.30
C LEU A 89 -21.21 22.21 15.66
N LYS A 90 -21.76 22.07 14.45
CA LYS A 90 -22.57 23.13 13.81
C LYS A 90 -23.90 23.37 14.52
N LYS A 91 -24.56 22.32 15.03
CA LYS A 91 -25.85 22.43 15.75
C LYS A 91 -25.73 23.05 17.14
N LYS A 92 -24.54 22.99 17.77
CA LYS A 92 -24.31 23.53 19.12
C LYS A 92 -23.89 25.00 19.15
N GLN A 93 -23.75 25.69 18.01
CA GLN A 93 -23.52 27.14 18.04
C GLN A 93 -24.87 27.85 18.28
N PRO A 94 -25.08 28.49 19.44
CA PRO A 94 -26.33 29.17 19.75
C PRO A 94 -26.58 30.30 18.74
N LYS A 95 -27.83 30.42 18.28
CA LYS A 95 -28.26 31.42 17.28
C LYS A 95 -28.06 32.86 17.74
N GLU A 96 -27.92 33.11 19.04
CA GLU A 96 -27.85 34.46 19.62
C GLU A 96 -26.50 35.19 19.43
N VAL A 97 -25.43 34.52 18.98
CA VAL A 97 -24.12 35.18 18.74
C VAL A 97 -24.02 35.78 17.33
N LYS A 98 -25.02 35.57 16.46
CA LYS A 98 -24.99 36.09 15.08
C LYS A 98 -25.39 37.56 14.93
N GLU A 99 -26.11 38.15 15.89
CA GLU A 99 -26.58 39.54 15.76
C GLU A 99 -25.65 40.59 16.39
N LYS A 100 -24.72 40.20 17.29
CA LYS A 100 -23.74 41.13 17.87
C LYS A 100 -22.36 41.11 17.21
N ALA A 101 -22.17 40.34 16.13
CA ALA A 101 -20.89 40.17 15.45
C ALA A 101 -20.80 40.92 14.11
N ILE A 102 -21.46 42.09 13.98
CA ILE A 102 -21.42 42.93 12.78
C ILE A 102 -20.25 43.95 12.83
N VAL A 103 -19.56 44.09 13.96
CA VAL A 103 -18.42 45.00 14.09
C VAL A 103 -17.19 44.21 14.51
N TYR A 104 -16.56 43.50 13.57
CA TYR A 104 -15.11 43.29 13.46
C TYR A 104 -14.84 42.43 12.21
N ASP A 105 -14.06 43.00 11.28
CA ASP A 105 -13.66 42.43 9.97
C ASP A 105 -12.89 41.07 10.06
N THR A 106 -12.63 40.59 11.27
CA THR A 106 -12.01 39.29 11.54
C THR A 106 -12.92 38.11 11.20
N THR A 107 -14.25 38.25 11.18
CA THR A 107 -15.17 37.13 10.92
C THR A 107 -15.18 36.67 9.46
N LEU A 108 -14.88 37.55 8.51
CA LEU A 108 -14.89 37.23 7.08
C LEU A 108 -13.66 36.40 6.71
N ILE A 109 -12.52 36.74 7.31
CA ILE A 109 -11.27 35.99 7.26
C ILE A 109 -11.47 34.59 7.87
N ASP A 110 -12.11 34.51 9.03
CA ASP A 110 -12.35 33.24 9.73
C ASP A 110 -13.32 32.31 8.97
N LEU A 111 -14.30 32.89 8.25
CA LEU A 111 -15.20 32.15 7.36
C LEU A 111 -14.47 31.65 6.10
N ALA A 112 -13.62 32.48 5.51
CA ALA A 112 -12.78 32.11 4.37
C ALA A 112 -11.82 30.97 4.74
N PHE A 113 -11.20 31.02 5.93
CA PHE A 113 -10.36 29.95 6.47
C PHE A 113 -11.11 28.65 6.70
N LYS A 114 -12.31 28.72 7.29
CA LYS A 114 -13.18 27.54 7.45
C LYS A 114 -13.56 26.92 6.11
N ASN A 115 -13.77 27.73 5.06
CA ASN A 115 -14.12 27.23 3.73
C ASN A 115 -12.90 26.66 2.98
N ALA A 116 -11.73 27.31 3.05
CA ALA A 116 -10.48 26.79 2.49
C ALA A 116 -10.07 25.46 3.14
N ARG A 117 -10.15 25.37 4.47
CA ARG A 117 -9.87 24.14 5.23
C ARG A 117 -10.89 23.03 4.93
N ARG A 118 -12.15 23.39 4.65
CA ARG A 118 -13.17 22.44 4.17
C ARG A 118 -12.83 21.89 2.79
N SER A 119 -12.37 22.74 1.88
CA SER A 119 -12.00 22.35 0.51
C SER A 119 -10.79 21.40 0.50
N ALA A 120 -9.74 21.70 1.24
CA ALA A 120 -8.55 20.84 1.31
C ALA A 120 -8.86 19.44 1.88
N ARG A 121 -9.67 19.36 2.96
CA ARG A 121 -10.09 18.08 3.53
C ARG A 121 -10.99 17.29 2.58
N LEU A 122 -11.93 17.96 1.91
CA LEU A 122 -12.78 17.32 0.90
C LEU A 122 -11.94 16.76 -0.24
N GLN A 123 -10.97 17.52 -0.73
CA GLN A 123 -10.05 17.07 -1.77
C GLN A 123 -9.27 15.82 -1.32
N SER A 124 -8.74 15.79 -0.09
CA SER A 124 -8.09 14.60 0.45
C SER A 124 -9.03 13.40 0.57
N CYS A 125 -10.28 13.59 1.01
CA CYS A 125 -11.27 12.52 1.06
C CYS A 125 -11.62 11.99 -0.33
N VAL A 126 -11.79 12.87 -1.32
CA VAL A 126 -12.08 12.49 -2.71
C VAL A 126 -10.92 11.71 -3.31
N VAL A 127 -9.68 12.16 -3.11
CA VAL A 127 -8.49 11.41 -3.54
C VAL A 127 -8.46 10.05 -2.87
N GLY A 128 -8.64 9.98 -1.55
CA GLY A 128 -8.67 8.71 -0.82
C GLY A 128 -9.74 7.74 -1.33
N ALA A 129 -10.96 8.22 -1.55
CA ALA A 129 -12.06 7.40 -2.06
C ALA A 129 -11.78 6.89 -3.48
N LEU A 130 -11.30 7.76 -4.38
CA LEU A 130 -10.91 7.35 -5.72
C LEU A 130 -9.75 6.34 -5.67
N THR A 131 -8.78 6.51 -4.78
CA THR A 131 -7.64 5.60 -4.61
C THR A 131 -8.11 4.21 -4.21
N MET A 132 -9.05 4.13 -3.27
CA MET A 132 -9.65 2.85 -2.89
C MET A 132 -10.40 2.19 -4.06
N ILE A 133 -11.17 2.97 -4.83
CA ILE A 133 -11.91 2.45 -5.98
C ILE A 133 -10.94 1.91 -7.05
N LEU A 134 -9.91 2.67 -7.39
CA LEU A 134 -8.95 2.26 -8.42
C LEU A 134 -8.08 1.07 -7.97
N ALA A 135 -7.71 1.01 -6.69
CA ALA A 135 -7.03 -0.16 -6.13
C ALA A 135 -7.93 -1.40 -6.14
N ALA A 136 -9.22 -1.26 -5.79
CA ALA A 136 -10.18 -2.35 -5.86
C ALA A 136 -10.37 -2.85 -7.30
N ILE A 137 -10.44 -1.94 -8.29
CA ILE A 137 -10.48 -2.32 -9.71
C ILE A 137 -9.21 -3.10 -10.08
N GLY A 138 -8.02 -2.62 -9.70
CA GLY A 138 -6.76 -3.32 -9.96
C GLY A 138 -6.72 -4.73 -9.35
N LEU A 139 -7.16 -4.87 -8.10
CA LEU A 139 -7.23 -6.17 -7.42
C LEU A 139 -8.26 -7.12 -8.07
N ILE A 140 -9.44 -6.62 -8.47
CA ILE A 140 -10.45 -7.40 -9.19
C ILE A 140 -9.93 -7.84 -10.56
N SER A 141 -9.22 -6.96 -11.28
CA SER A 141 -8.59 -7.31 -12.55
C SER A 141 -7.51 -8.36 -12.37
N LYS A 142 -6.60 -8.20 -11.39
CA LYS A 142 -5.56 -9.19 -11.07
C LYS A 142 -6.18 -10.54 -10.73
N TRP A 143 -7.19 -10.54 -9.87
CA TRP A 143 -7.94 -11.74 -9.51
C TRP A 143 -8.58 -12.44 -10.70
N SER A 144 -9.18 -11.68 -11.64
CA SER A 144 -9.83 -12.26 -12.82
C SER A 144 -8.82 -12.93 -13.75
N LEU A 145 -7.55 -12.51 -13.70
CA LEU A 145 -6.45 -13.10 -14.46
C LEU A 145 -5.90 -14.35 -13.76
N ILE A 146 -5.84 -14.35 -12.43
CA ILE A 146 -5.32 -15.49 -11.64
C ILE A 146 -6.33 -16.62 -11.52
N GLN A 147 -7.63 -16.29 -11.44
CA GLN A 147 -8.69 -17.28 -11.24
C GLN A 147 -8.61 -18.52 -12.15
N PRO A 148 -8.40 -18.41 -13.49
CA PRO A 148 -8.28 -19.60 -14.33
C PRO A 148 -7.06 -20.47 -13.97
N ILE A 149 -5.90 -19.85 -13.72
CA ILE A 149 -4.66 -20.53 -13.30
C ILE A 149 -4.90 -21.27 -11.98
N HIS A 150 -5.56 -20.59 -11.06
CA HIS A 150 -5.92 -21.16 -9.78
C HIS A 150 -6.81 -22.39 -9.93
N ASN A 151 -7.92 -22.28 -10.66
CA ASN A 151 -8.85 -23.39 -10.87
C ASN A 151 -8.16 -24.58 -11.53
N GLU A 152 -7.24 -24.35 -12.47
CA GLU A 152 -6.43 -25.40 -13.09
C GLU A 152 -5.58 -26.15 -12.07
N ILE A 153 -4.89 -25.42 -11.18
CA ILE A 153 -4.02 -26.02 -10.16
C ILE A 153 -4.82 -26.75 -9.10
N VAL A 154 -5.97 -26.20 -8.67
CA VAL A 154 -6.86 -26.89 -7.74
C VAL A 154 -7.38 -28.20 -8.33
N ASN A 155 -7.77 -28.20 -9.61
CA ASN A 155 -8.22 -29.42 -10.29
C ASN A 155 -7.07 -30.46 -10.41
N LYS A 156 -5.84 -30.01 -10.71
CA LYS A 156 -4.66 -30.89 -10.70
C LYS A 156 -4.39 -31.49 -9.33
N TYR A 157 -4.52 -30.70 -8.27
CA TYR A 157 -4.40 -31.15 -6.89
C TYR A 157 -5.45 -32.21 -6.52
N GLU A 158 -6.73 -31.95 -6.81
CA GLU A 158 -7.81 -32.89 -6.53
C GLU A 158 -7.67 -34.21 -7.31
N THR A 159 -7.02 -34.18 -8.47
CA THR A 159 -6.79 -35.36 -9.33
C THR A 159 -5.43 -36.03 -9.12
N ASN A 160 -4.65 -35.61 -8.11
CA ASN A 160 -3.28 -36.08 -7.85
C ASN A 160 -2.35 -36.00 -9.08
N GLN A 161 -2.54 -34.95 -9.89
CA GLN A 161 -1.65 -34.61 -11.00
C GLN A 161 -0.54 -33.68 -10.51
N SER A 162 0.53 -33.56 -11.30
CA SER A 162 1.62 -32.64 -11.03
C SER A 162 1.13 -31.19 -10.99
N LEU A 163 1.46 -30.52 -9.89
CA LEU A 163 1.03 -29.15 -9.58
C LEU A 163 1.94 -28.13 -10.27
N TYR A 164 1.65 -27.83 -11.53
CA TYR A 164 2.27 -26.70 -12.23
C TYR A 164 1.26 -26.08 -13.18
N TYR A 165 1.42 -24.80 -13.50
CA TYR A 165 0.73 -24.17 -14.61
C TYR A 165 1.70 -23.91 -15.76
N ILE A 166 1.16 -23.85 -16.97
CA ILE A 166 1.90 -23.41 -18.15
C ILE A 166 1.69 -21.90 -18.25
N GLU A 167 2.79 -21.15 -18.22
CA GLU A 167 2.71 -19.70 -18.37
C GLU A 167 2.06 -19.31 -19.70
N ASN A 168 1.36 -18.19 -19.70
CA ASN A 168 0.85 -17.65 -20.93
C ASN A 168 2.04 -17.26 -21.84
N SER A 169 1.97 -17.53 -23.13
CA SER A 169 3.05 -17.15 -24.08
C SER A 169 3.37 -15.65 -24.09
N PHE A 170 2.43 -14.82 -23.59
CA PHE A 170 2.70 -13.42 -23.31
C PHE A 170 3.82 -13.23 -22.27
N CYS A 171 3.88 -14.06 -21.24
CA CYS A 171 4.87 -14.02 -20.17
C CYS A 171 6.27 -14.42 -20.64
N ASP A 172 6.38 -15.36 -21.58
CA ASP A 172 7.67 -15.67 -22.24
C ASP A 172 8.30 -14.43 -22.90
N THR A 173 7.47 -13.54 -23.45
CA THR A 173 7.94 -12.28 -24.05
C THR A 173 8.09 -11.13 -23.04
N THR A 174 7.51 -11.29 -21.85
CA THR A 174 7.40 -10.25 -20.81
C THR A 174 7.90 -10.75 -19.46
N ASP A 175 9.01 -11.48 -19.45
CA ASP A 175 9.70 -11.81 -18.20
C ASP A 175 9.94 -10.52 -17.39
N TYR A 176 9.97 -10.61 -16.07
CA TYR A 176 10.02 -9.44 -15.18
C TYR A 176 11.20 -8.51 -15.44
N ASP A 177 12.31 -9.09 -15.87
CA ASP A 177 13.48 -8.35 -16.32
C ASP A 177 13.17 -7.48 -17.56
N TYR A 178 12.27 -7.92 -18.44
CA TYR A 178 11.77 -7.13 -19.58
C TYR A 178 10.83 -6.00 -19.18
N PHE A 179 10.04 -6.14 -18.11
CA PHE A 179 9.20 -5.03 -17.64
C PHE A 179 10.07 -3.83 -17.23
N ASN A 180 11.18 -4.09 -16.53
CA ASN A 180 12.19 -3.08 -16.24
C ASN A 180 12.87 -2.59 -17.53
N LEU A 181 13.12 -3.48 -18.49
CA LEU A 181 13.73 -3.14 -19.79
C LEU A 181 12.85 -2.22 -20.65
N ILE A 182 11.52 -2.26 -20.51
CA ILE A 182 10.58 -1.36 -21.20
C ILE A 182 10.39 -0.05 -20.42
N THR A 183 10.16 -0.13 -19.11
CA THR A 183 9.87 1.06 -18.31
C THR A 183 11.09 1.94 -18.09
N PHE A 184 12.29 1.37 -18.02
CA PHE A 184 13.53 2.10 -17.80
C PHE A 184 13.86 3.08 -18.94
N PRO A 185 13.91 2.69 -20.24
CA PRO A 185 14.14 3.62 -21.34
C PRO A 185 13.10 4.73 -21.40
N ILE A 186 11.83 4.42 -21.14
CA ILE A 186 10.76 5.42 -21.08
C ILE A 186 11.02 6.41 -19.94
N SER A 187 11.41 5.93 -18.76
CA SER A 187 11.73 6.79 -17.61
C SER A 187 12.93 7.69 -17.90
N CYS A 188 14.01 7.15 -18.49
CA CYS A 188 15.20 7.90 -18.90
C CYS A 188 14.85 8.96 -19.95
N PHE A 189 14.03 8.61 -20.94
CA PHE A 189 13.54 9.56 -21.94
C PHE A 189 12.73 10.71 -21.29
N LEU A 190 11.86 10.41 -20.34
CA LEU A 190 11.12 11.43 -19.59
C LEU A 190 12.05 12.34 -18.77
N ILE A 191 13.08 11.78 -18.13
CA ILE A 191 14.09 12.55 -17.38
C ILE A 191 14.84 13.50 -18.33
N LEU A 192 15.25 13.02 -19.50
CA LEU A 192 15.89 13.84 -20.53
C LEU A 192 14.97 14.96 -21.02
N LEU A 193 13.69 14.66 -21.28
CA LEU A 193 12.69 15.66 -21.62
C LEU A 193 12.52 16.70 -20.50
N PHE A 194 12.56 16.27 -19.24
CA PHE A 194 12.48 17.17 -18.09
C PHE A 194 13.74 18.04 -17.94
N ILE A 195 14.93 17.52 -18.21
CA ILE A 195 16.17 18.30 -18.29
C ILE A 195 16.06 19.39 -19.36
N ILE A 196 15.64 19.02 -20.59
CA ILE A 196 15.53 19.94 -21.72
C ILE A 196 14.50 21.04 -21.42
N THR A 197 13.35 20.68 -20.87
CA THR A 197 12.30 21.65 -20.52
C THR A 197 12.74 22.57 -19.39
N THR A 198 13.42 22.03 -18.36
CA THR A 198 13.98 22.84 -17.27
C THR A 198 15.02 23.83 -17.78
N ARG A 199 15.94 23.37 -18.65
CA ARG A 199 16.97 24.23 -19.28
C ARG A 199 16.36 25.34 -20.13
N ARG A 200 15.29 25.07 -20.89
CA ARG A 200 14.56 26.11 -21.62
C ARG A 200 13.97 27.14 -20.65
N THR A 201 13.34 26.69 -19.56
CA THR A 201 12.77 27.63 -18.58
C THR A 201 13.81 28.45 -17.81
N SER A 202 15.03 27.93 -17.61
CA SER A 202 16.12 28.68 -16.96
C SER A 202 16.82 29.65 -17.92
N LEU A 203 17.04 29.25 -19.18
CA LEU A 203 17.64 30.12 -20.20
C LEU A 203 16.85 31.41 -20.43
N PHE A 204 15.52 31.36 -20.32
CA PHE A 204 14.65 32.53 -20.43
C PHE A 204 14.66 33.45 -19.20
N ARG A 205 15.35 33.07 -18.11
CA ARG A 205 15.18 33.69 -16.79
C ARG A 205 16.48 34.23 -16.15
N ASP A 206 17.41 34.63 -17.01
CA ASP A 206 18.72 35.26 -16.73
C ASP A 206 19.92 34.34 -16.46
N LYS A 207 20.99 34.63 -17.23
CA LYS A 207 22.43 34.31 -17.12
C LYS A 207 22.87 32.95 -16.54
N LEU A 208 23.02 32.01 -17.48
CA LEU A 208 24.21 31.19 -17.79
C LEU A 208 24.83 30.19 -16.79
N TRP A 209 24.39 30.06 -15.53
CA TRP A 209 25.14 29.26 -14.54
C TRP A 209 24.34 28.15 -13.86
N GLY A 210 23.39 27.54 -14.58
CA GLY A 210 22.79 26.27 -14.19
C GLY A 210 23.31 25.17 -15.09
N TYR A 211 24.27 24.37 -14.61
CA TYR A 211 24.62 23.08 -15.22
C TYR A 211 23.34 22.32 -15.60
N GLY A 212 23.34 21.61 -16.73
CA GLY A 212 22.21 20.81 -17.24
C GLY A 212 21.86 19.61 -16.35
N ALA A 213 21.79 19.83 -15.04
CA ALA A 213 21.48 18.85 -14.04
C ALA A 213 20.01 18.42 -14.14
N PRO A 214 19.71 17.16 -13.84
CA PRO A 214 18.33 16.69 -13.76
C PRO A 214 17.57 17.46 -12.67
N PRO A 215 16.27 17.73 -12.88
CA PRO A 215 15.48 18.47 -11.92
C PRO A 215 15.39 17.69 -10.61
N MET A 216 15.65 18.34 -9.48
CA MET A 216 15.59 17.70 -8.16
C MET A 216 14.26 16.92 -8.00
N PRO A 217 14.29 15.62 -7.72
CA PRO A 217 13.07 14.81 -7.71
C PRO A 217 12.20 15.16 -6.50
N VAL A 218 12.82 15.29 -5.33
CA VAL A 218 12.15 15.68 -4.08
C VAL A 218 13.04 16.65 -3.35
N ASP A 219 12.46 17.78 -3.00
CA ASP A 219 12.98 18.68 -2.00
C ASP A 219 12.40 18.27 -0.63
N PHE A 220 13.26 17.67 0.19
CA PHE A 220 12.90 17.21 1.54
C PHE A 220 12.70 18.36 2.53
N ILE A 221 13.12 19.58 2.15
CA ILE A 221 13.07 20.78 2.99
C ILE A 221 11.83 21.62 2.63
N SER A 222 11.47 21.73 1.35
CA SER A 222 10.33 22.56 0.93
C SER A 222 8.96 21.90 1.03
N HIS A 223 7.93 22.71 0.75
CA HIS A 223 6.51 22.36 0.74
C HIS A 223 6.08 21.50 -0.46
N ILE A 224 6.77 20.39 -0.71
CA ILE A 224 6.25 19.35 -1.59
C ILE A 224 5.09 18.64 -0.92
N ASP A 225 4.20 18.07 -1.72
CA ASP A 225 3.18 17.14 -1.25
C ASP A 225 3.83 15.91 -0.60
N ARG A 226 3.97 15.97 0.72
CA ARG A 226 4.71 14.97 1.52
C ARG A 226 4.09 13.59 1.42
N THR A 227 2.77 13.54 1.30
CA THR A 227 2.05 12.26 1.14
C THR A 227 2.39 11.60 -0.18
N PHE A 228 2.60 12.38 -1.25
CA PHE A 228 2.99 11.82 -2.54
C PHE A 228 4.41 11.24 -2.51
N ALA A 229 5.36 11.97 -1.91
CA ALA A 229 6.72 11.45 -1.73
C ALA A 229 6.72 10.19 -0.86
N ALA A 230 5.97 10.19 0.25
CA ALA A 230 5.86 9.04 1.14
C ALA A 230 5.31 7.79 0.44
N VAL A 231 4.28 7.95 -0.40
CA VAL A 231 3.71 6.85 -1.19
C VAL A 231 4.73 6.26 -2.17
N ILE A 232 5.52 7.09 -2.85
CA ILE A 232 6.56 6.59 -3.77
C ILE A 232 7.66 5.86 -3.01
N PHE A 233 8.08 6.37 -1.86
CA PHE A 233 9.06 5.69 -1.00
C PHE A 233 8.53 4.39 -0.42
N ALA A 234 7.22 4.28 -0.17
CA ALA A 234 6.59 3.04 0.26
C ALA A 234 6.63 1.99 -0.86
N ILE A 235 6.33 2.35 -2.11
CA ILE A 235 6.46 1.43 -3.26
C ILE A 235 7.91 1.01 -3.47
N CYS A 236 8.87 1.93 -3.37
CA CYS A 236 10.29 1.57 -3.48
C CYS A 236 10.72 0.59 -2.38
N ALA A 237 10.13 0.67 -1.17
CA ALA A 237 10.43 -0.26 -0.09
C ALA A 237 9.85 -1.66 -0.36
N ASP A 238 8.65 -1.73 -0.95
CA ASP A 238 8.02 -2.98 -1.40
C ASP A 238 8.87 -3.69 -2.46
N GLU A 239 9.27 -2.96 -3.51
CA GLU A 239 10.12 -3.49 -4.58
C GLU A 239 11.51 -3.91 -4.08
N LEU A 240 12.11 -3.13 -3.17
CA LEU A 240 13.39 -3.48 -2.56
C LEU A 240 13.29 -4.79 -1.76
N LEU A 241 12.15 -5.01 -1.10
CA LEU A 241 11.94 -6.24 -0.35
C LEU A 241 11.85 -7.44 -1.28
N ASN A 242 11.14 -7.32 -2.42
CA ASN A 242 11.09 -8.38 -3.42
C ASN A 242 12.50 -8.71 -3.94
N ILE A 243 13.35 -7.71 -4.17
CA ILE A 243 14.76 -7.93 -4.55
C ILE A 243 15.52 -8.68 -3.45
N ILE A 244 15.33 -8.31 -2.18
CA ILE A 244 15.97 -8.99 -1.04
C ILE A 244 15.54 -10.46 -0.97
N GLN A 245 14.26 -10.75 -1.16
CA GLN A 245 13.76 -12.13 -1.16
C GLN A 245 14.35 -12.94 -2.29
N GLN A 246 14.37 -12.41 -3.51
CA GLN A 246 15.01 -13.09 -4.65
C GLN A 246 16.51 -13.35 -4.44
N VAL A 247 17.19 -12.55 -3.60
CA VAL A 247 18.59 -12.79 -3.20
C VAL A 247 18.69 -13.88 -2.14
N LEU A 248 17.79 -13.89 -1.15
CA LEU A 248 17.78 -14.87 -0.07
C LEU A 248 17.37 -16.26 -0.55
N ASP A 249 16.42 -16.32 -1.47
CA ASP A 249 15.88 -17.57 -2.02
C ASP A 249 16.88 -18.24 -3.00
N GLY A 250 18.00 -17.58 -3.34
CA GLY A 250 19.12 -18.22 -4.01
C GLY A 250 18.88 -18.57 -5.49
N ASN A 251 17.83 -18.04 -6.12
CA ASN A 251 17.41 -18.31 -7.50
C ASN A 251 18.38 -17.85 -8.61
N SER A 252 19.68 -17.71 -8.33
CA SER A 252 20.66 -17.56 -9.40
C SER A 252 20.78 -18.90 -10.13
N LYS A 253 20.22 -18.97 -11.34
CA LYS A 253 20.43 -20.09 -12.27
C LYS A 253 21.92 -20.42 -12.29
N GLY A 254 22.28 -21.61 -11.82
CA GLY A 254 23.65 -21.99 -11.48
C GLY A 254 24.60 -21.78 -12.66
N GLY A 255 25.41 -20.73 -12.60
CA GLY A 255 26.33 -20.35 -13.67
C GLY A 255 26.87 -18.94 -13.52
N ASP A 256 26.05 -18.02 -13.02
CA ASP A 256 26.49 -16.65 -12.75
C ASP A 256 27.23 -16.59 -11.42
N GLY A 257 28.52 -16.22 -11.47
CA GLY A 257 29.32 -16.06 -10.26
C GLY A 257 28.68 -15.08 -9.27
N VAL A 258 28.84 -15.34 -7.97
CA VAL A 258 28.23 -14.58 -6.86
C VAL A 258 28.35 -13.05 -7.05
N ILE A 259 29.50 -12.58 -7.53
CA ILE A 259 29.77 -11.16 -7.79
C ILE A 259 28.84 -10.57 -8.85
N ILE A 260 28.56 -11.31 -9.92
CA ILE A 260 27.69 -10.88 -11.02
C ILE A 260 26.26 -10.74 -10.51
N VAL A 261 25.78 -11.71 -9.72
CA VAL A 261 24.46 -11.67 -9.10
C VAL A 261 24.32 -10.42 -8.21
N TYR A 262 25.28 -10.16 -7.32
CA TYR A 262 25.23 -8.94 -6.48
C TYR A 262 25.25 -7.64 -7.31
N LEU A 263 26.05 -7.58 -8.39
CA LEU A 263 26.10 -6.41 -9.27
C LEU A 263 24.77 -6.19 -10.00
N LEU A 264 24.15 -7.26 -10.50
CA LEU A 264 22.84 -7.22 -11.15
C LEU A 264 21.77 -6.70 -10.18
N ARG A 265 21.78 -7.16 -8.94
CA ARG A 265 20.83 -6.73 -7.90
C ARG A 265 21.04 -5.27 -7.51
N LEU A 266 22.29 -4.83 -7.42
CA LEU A 266 22.61 -3.41 -7.20
C LEU A 266 22.12 -2.54 -8.37
N LEU A 267 22.26 -3.03 -9.60
CA LEU A 267 21.72 -2.36 -10.79
C LEU A 267 20.19 -2.30 -10.76
N GLN A 268 19.50 -3.36 -10.33
CA GLN A 268 18.04 -3.36 -10.18
C GLN A 268 17.56 -2.27 -9.20
N VAL A 269 18.25 -2.08 -8.06
CA VAL A 269 17.93 -0.99 -7.11
C VAL A 269 18.09 0.39 -7.76
N ILE A 270 19.12 0.58 -8.58
CA ILE A 270 19.33 1.83 -9.32
C ILE A 270 18.22 2.04 -10.36
N VAL A 271 17.88 1.00 -11.13
CA VAL A 271 16.82 1.01 -12.14
C VAL A 271 15.47 1.36 -11.52
N MET A 272 15.15 0.79 -10.36
CA MET A 272 13.96 1.14 -9.57
C MET A 272 13.93 2.63 -9.24
N GLY A 273 15.07 3.19 -8.80
CA GLY A 273 15.20 4.62 -8.55
C GLY A 273 14.89 5.48 -9.78
N PHE A 274 15.38 5.07 -10.96
CA PHE A 274 15.10 5.75 -12.23
C PHE A 274 13.64 5.61 -12.67
N ARG A 275 13.01 4.46 -12.47
CA ARG A 275 11.59 4.22 -12.79
C ARG A 275 10.66 5.19 -12.07
N TYR A 276 10.87 5.43 -10.77
CA TYR A 276 9.99 6.33 -9.99
C TYR A 276 10.41 7.81 -10.03
N TYR A 277 11.60 8.12 -10.53
CA TYR A 277 12.12 9.48 -10.62
C TYR A 277 11.20 10.46 -11.39
N PRO A 278 10.66 10.12 -12.58
CA PRO A 278 9.80 11.02 -13.35
C PRO A 278 8.58 11.49 -12.57
N PHE A 279 7.99 10.65 -11.70
CA PHE A 279 6.83 11.04 -10.90
C PHE A 279 7.17 12.16 -9.92
N LEU A 280 8.27 12.00 -9.19
CA LEU A 280 8.77 12.97 -8.23
C LEU A 280 9.16 14.29 -8.93
N ALA A 281 9.96 14.18 -10.00
CA ALA A 281 10.38 15.31 -10.81
C ALA A 281 9.20 16.08 -11.43
N ALA A 282 8.18 15.39 -11.94
CA ALA A 282 7.01 16.03 -12.54
C ALA A 282 6.19 16.84 -11.54
N VAL A 283 6.01 16.31 -10.32
CA VAL A 283 5.34 17.02 -9.22
C VAL A 283 6.19 18.21 -8.75
N TYR A 284 7.51 18.05 -8.69
CA TYR A 284 8.42 19.14 -8.36
C TYR A 284 8.38 20.28 -9.38
N MET A 285 8.43 19.96 -10.68
CA MET A 285 8.37 20.94 -11.77
C MET A 285 7.00 21.61 -11.87
N ASN A 286 5.93 20.84 -11.62
CA ASN A 286 4.55 21.33 -11.54
C ASN A 286 4.10 22.12 -12.80
N THR A 287 4.59 21.71 -13.97
CA THR A 287 4.22 22.25 -15.28
C THR A 287 3.15 21.36 -15.92
N ILE A 288 2.31 21.92 -16.81
CA ILE A 288 1.29 21.13 -17.51
C ILE A 288 1.95 20.01 -18.32
N PHE A 289 3.04 20.30 -19.04
CA PHE A 289 3.76 19.31 -19.83
C PHE A 289 4.30 18.16 -18.97
N SER A 290 5.05 18.48 -17.90
CA SER A 290 5.64 17.45 -17.03
C SER A 290 4.57 16.58 -16.36
N LEU A 291 3.48 17.18 -15.89
CA LEU A 291 2.36 16.45 -15.28
C LEU A 291 1.57 15.60 -16.28
N SER A 292 1.42 16.05 -17.53
CA SER A 292 0.79 15.25 -18.60
C SER A 292 1.62 14.02 -18.93
N CYS A 293 2.93 14.18 -19.13
CA CYS A 293 3.83 13.05 -19.40
C CYS A 293 3.85 12.05 -18.23
N ALA A 294 3.95 12.54 -16.99
CA ALA A 294 3.92 11.67 -15.82
C ALA A 294 2.55 11.00 -15.59
N THR A 295 1.45 11.63 -16.02
CA THR A 295 0.11 11.01 -15.99
C THR A 295 0.04 9.81 -16.93
N LEU A 296 0.47 9.99 -18.18
CA LEU A 296 0.49 8.90 -19.16
C LEU A 296 1.41 7.76 -18.71
N TYR A 297 2.57 8.11 -18.16
CA TYR A 297 3.51 7.14 -17.62
C TYR A 297 2.94 6.40 -16.40
N ALA A 298 2.23 7.08 -15.50
CA ALA A 298 1.60 6.44 -14.34
C ALA A 298 0.51 5.43 -14.76
N TRP A 299 -0.31 5.79 -15.75
CA TRP A 299 -1.34 4.88 -16.30
C TRP A 299 -0.70 3.66 -16.97
N PHE A 300 0.36 3.87 -17.75
CA PHE A 300 1.12 2.79 -18.37
C PHE A 300 1.73 1.85 -17.31
N ASP A 301 2.43 2.41 -16.33
CA ASP A 301 3.09 1.67 -15.25
C ASP A 301 2.08 0.86 -14.40
N PHE A 302 0.91 1.44 -14.12
CA PHE A 302 -0.16 0.77 -13.39
C PHE A 302 -0.76 -0.41 -14.17
N SER A 303 -1.11 -0.20 -15.44
CA SER A 303 -1.68 -1.26 -16.28
C SER A 303 -0.68 -2.40 -16.46
N MET A 304 0.60 -2.08 -16.71
CA MET A 304 1.62 -3.10 -16.83
C MET A 304 1.86 -3.85 -15.52
N THR A 305 1.79 -3.17 -14.37
CA THR A 305 1.91 -3.85 -13.06
C THR A 305 0.76 -4.84 -12.86
N ILE A 306 -0.48 -4.48 -13.22
CA ILE A 306 -1.64 -5.38 -13.15
C ILE A 306 -1.42 -6.63 -14.02
N VAL A 307 -0.98 -6.43 -15.27
CA VAL A 307 -0.77 -7.54 -16.20
C VAL A 307 0.37 -8.44 -15.72
N ASN A 308 1.52 -7.85 -15.38
CA ASN A 308 2.70 -8.60 -14.95
C ASN A 308 2.42 -9.40 -13.66
N GLN A 309 1.88 -8.76 -12.63
CA GLN A 309 1.56 -9.44 -11.37
C GLN A 309 0.34 -10.36 -11.46
N GLY A 310 -0.53 -10.17 -12.44
CA GLY A 310 -1.74 -10.96 -12.62
C GLY A 310 -1.55 -12.19 -13.49
N MET A 311 -0.60 -12.18 -14.43
CA MET A 311 -0.41 -13.25 -15.41
C MET A 311 0.96 -13.94 -15.31
N CYS A 312 2.03 -13.21 -14.98
CA CYS A 312 3.39 -13.69 -15.17
C CYS A 312 4.16 -13.93 -13.87
N GLN A 313 3.78 -13.27 -12.78
CA GLN A 313 4.42 -13.46 -11.48
C GLN A 313 3.39 -13.78 -10.43
N VAL A 314 3.02 -15.05 -10.39
CA VAL A 314 2.02 -15.52 -9.44
C VAL A 314 2.75 -16.17 -8.27
N ASP A 315 3.17 -15.34 -7.28
CA ASP A 315 4.10 -15.64 -6.16
C ASP A 315 3.82 -16.90 -5.30
N PHE A 316 2.75 -17.65 -5.56
CA PHE A 316 2.35 -18.85 -4.83
C PHE A 316 2.02 -20.04 -5.73
N TYR A 317 2.15 -19.91 -7.04
CA TYR A 317 1.90 -21.01 -7.97
C TYR A 317 3.21 -21.37 -8.65
N PRO A 318 3.65 -22.64 -8.56
CA PRO A 318 4.86 -23.08 -9.19
C PRO A 318 4.69 -23.10 -10.71
N THR A 319 5.71 -22.60 -11.41
CA THR A 319 5.87 -22.85 -12.84
C THR A 319 6.35 -24.29 -13.05
N TYR A 320 6.31 -24.76 -14.29
CA TYR A 320 6.86 -26.08 -14.63
C TYR A 320 8.35 -26.22 -14.24
N ASP A 321 9.12 -25.15 -14.40
CA ASP A 321 10.53 -25.12 -14.04
C ASP A 321 10.70 -25.20 -12.50
N ASP A 322 9.90 -24.47 -11.73
CA ASP A 322 9.94 -24.52 -10.26
C ASP A 322 9.54 -25.90 -9.72
N TYR A 323 8.57 -26.56 -10.36
CA TYR A 323 8.11 -27.88 -9.98
C TYR A 323 9.24 -28.93 -10.09
N LEU A 324 10.09 -28.83 -11.10
CA LEU A 324 11.24 -29.73 -11.26
C LEU A 324 12.25 -29.60 -10.11
N ASP A 325 12.34 -28.42 -9.50
CA ASP A 325 13.30 -28.14 -8.44
C ASP A 325 12.74 -28.35 -7.02
N ASN A 326 11.45 -28.08 -6.76
CA ASN A 326 10.90 -27.94 -5.39
C ASN A 326 9.49 -28.55 -5.16
N SER A 327 9.19 -29.72 -5.74
CA SER A 327 7.86 -30.37 -5.60
C SER A 327 7.32 -30.53 -4.16
N SER A 328 8.16 -30.81 -3.16
CA SER A 328 7.72 -31.11 -1.79
C SER A 328 7.16 -29.93 -1.00
N ASP A 329 7.57 -28.70 -1.30
CA ASP A 329 7.20 -27.52 -0.52
C ASP A 329 5.76 -27.07 -0.86
N ILE A 330 5.34 -27.31 -2.10
CA ILE A 330 4.03 -26.94 -2.64
C ILE A 330 2.92 -27.79 -2.05
N ASP A 331 3.13 -29.11 -1.98
CA ASP A 331 2.15 -30.04 -1.40
C ASP A 331 1.83 -29.64 0.05
N THR A 332 2.85 -29.28 0.84
CA THR A 332 2.65 -28.82 2.23
C THR A 332 1.88 -27.50 2.32
N MET A 333 2.05 -26.59 1.35
CA MET A 333 1.26 -25.35 1.28
C MET A 333 -0.22 -25.62 0.97
N PHE A 334 -0.51 -26.43 -0.05
CA PHE A 334 -1.89 -26.74 -0.44
C PHE A 334 -2.62 -27.52 0.67
N ASP A 335 -1.94 -28.51 1.27
CA ASP A 335 -2.47 -29.35 2.34
C ASP A 335 -2.78 -28.53 3.60
N TYR A 336 -1.84 -27.72 4.08
CA TYR A 336 -1.99 -27.04 5.36
C TYR A 336 -3.08 -25.98 5.35
N TYR A 337 -3.16 -25.21 4.27
CA TYR A 337 -4.18 -24.20 4.20
C TYR A 337 -5.57 -24.81 3.94
N GLY A 338 -5.66 -26.09 3.52
CA GLY A 338 -6.88 -26.63 2.92
C GLY A 338 -7.33 -25.80 1.73
N THR A 339 -6.38 -25.10 1.08
CA THR A 339 -6.62 -24.06 0.09
C THR A 339 -6.21 -24.50 -1.28
N GLY A 340 -6.98 -25.40 -1.83
CA GLY A 340 -7.46 -25.12 -3.17
C GLY A 340 -7.92 -23.66 -3.23
N PRO A 341 -9.00 -23.23 -2.55
CA PRO A 341 -9.67 -21.95 -2.86
C PRO A 341 -9.11 -20.62 -2.29
N ASN A 342 -8.34 -20.59 -1.18
CA ASN A 342 -7.94 -19.30 -0.54
C ASN A 342 -6.52 -18.80 -0.86
N LEU A 343 -5.72 -19.53 -1.65
CA LEU A 343 -4.38 -19.08 -2.06
C LEU A 343 -4.43 -17.74 -2.82
N VAL A 344 -5.46 -17.57 -3.65
CA VAL A 344 -5.74 -16.28 -4.33
C VAL A 344 -5.96 -15.15 -3.33
N VAL A 345 -6.66 -15.41 -2.22
CA VAL A 345 -6.92 -14.39 -1.20
C VAL A 345 -5.62 -13.95 -0.53
N VAL A 346 -4.74 -14.90 -0.23
CA VAL A 346 -3.41 -14.65 0.33
C VAL A 346 -2.60 -13.76 -0.60
N GLN A 347 -2.55 -14.10 -1.88
CA GLN A 347 -1.84 -13.32 -2.88
C GLN A 347 -2.43 -11.91 -3.06
N LEU A 348 -3.75 -11.79 -3.10
CA LEU A 348 -4.36 -10.47 -3.18
C LEU A 348 -4.02 -9.63 -1.95
N CYS A 349 -3.99 -10.23 -0.75
CA CYS A 349 -3.62 -9.56 0.49
C CYS A 349 -2.18 -9.04 0.47
N THR A 350 -1.22 -9.77 -0.08
CA THR A 350 0.18 -9.31 -0.19
C THR A 350 0.30 -8.09 -1.10
N ASP A 351 -0.52 -7.98 -2.15
CA ASP A 351 -0.43 -6.86 -3.11
C ASP A 351 -1.24 -5.62 -2.75
N ILE A 352 -2.13 -5.66 -1.75
CA ILE A 352 -2.98 -4.52 -1.37
C ILE A 352 -2.16 -3.22 -1.22
N PRO A 353 -1.03 -3.18 -0.48
CA PRO A 353 -0.26 -1.93 -0.29
C PRO A 353 0.27 -1.37 -1.60
N ARG A 354 0.77 -2.24 -2.49
CA ARG A 354 1.31 -1.87 -3.81
C ARG A 354 0.23 -1.24 -4.67
N TYR A 355 -0.93 -1.90 -4.80
CA TYR A 355 -2.07 -1.37 -5.57
C TYR A 355 -2.61 -0.07 -5.00
N LEU A 356 -2.70 0.07 -3.67
CA LEU A 356 -3.12 1.31 -3.02
C LEU A 356 -2.17 2.47 -3.34
N CYS A 357 -0.86 2.22 -3.28
CA CYS A 357 0.14 3.24 -3.54
C CYS A 357 0.17 3.65 -5.02
N LEU A 358 0.13 2.68 -5.94
CA LEU A 358 0.07 2.98 -7.37
C LEU A 358 -1.25 3.68 -7.74
N ALA A 359 -2.39 3.25 -7.21
CA ALA A 359 -3.67 3.91 -7.40
C ALA A 359 -3.62 5.38 -6.92
N TYR A 360 -2.97 5.64 -5.78
CA TYR A 360 -2.78 7.00 -5.29
C TYR A 360 -2.00 7.86 -6.28
N ILE A 361 -0.89 7.37 -6.84
CA ILE A 361 -0.10 8.07 -7.87
C ILE A 361 -0.97 8.38 -9.10
N ASN A 362 -1.72 7.37 -9.56
CA ASN A 362 -2.58 7.43 -10.73
C ASN A 362 -3.74 8.41 -10.62
N ILE A 363 -4.15 8.77 -9.40
CA ILE A 363 -5.21 9.77 -9.17
C ILE A 363 -4.61 11.13 -8.86
N LYS A 364 -3.53 11.15 -8.09
CA LYS A 364 -2.92 12.38 -7.60
C LYS A 364 -2.31 13.21 -8.73
N ILE A 365 -1.55 12.59 -9.64
CA ILE A 365 -0.91 13.31 -10.74
C ILE A 365 -1.94 13.93 -11.70
N PRO A 366 -2.97 13.19 -12.19
CA PRO A 366 -4.00 13.81 -13.02
C PRO A 366 -4.77 14.92 -12.31
N MET A 367 -5.05 14.76 -11.01
CA MET A 367 -5.71 15.81 -10.25
C MET A 367 -4.87 17.10 -10.20
N LEU A 368 -3.54 16.98 -10.04
CA LEU A 368 -2.63 18.13 -10.12
C LEU A 368 -2.63 18.75 -11.53
N LEU A 369 -2.65 17.92 -12.58
CA LEU A 369 -2.77 18.36 -13.97
C LEU A 369 -4.07 19.12 -14.22
N PHE A 370 -5.23 18.56 -13.83
CA PHE A 370 -6.54 19.19 -13.95
C PHE A 370 -6.60 20.51 -13.17
N LYS A 371 -6.05 20.56 -11.96
CA LYS A 371 -5.95 21.81 -11.18
C LYS A 371 -5.16 22.87 -11.93
N LYS A 372 -4.05 22.50 -12.59
CA LYS A 372 -3.23 23.42 -13.40
C LYS A 372 -3.93 23.87 -14.68
N LEU A 373 -4.60 22.96 -15.39
CA LEU A 373 -5.38 23.27 -16.57
C LEU A 373 -6.55 24.20 -16.24
N TYR A 374 -7.29 23.90 -15.17
CA TYR A 374 -8.38 24.74 -14.68
C TYR A 374 -7.88 26.13 -14.30
N GLN A 375 -6.77 26.23 -13.56
CA GLN A 375 -6.13 27.51 -13.26
C GLN A 375 -5.75 28.28 -14.52
N ARG A 376 -5.21 27.60 -15.55
CA ARG A 376 -4.83 28.23 -16.83
C ARG A 376 -6.06 28.72 -17.60
N PHE A 377 -7.12 27.92 -17.68
CA PHE A 377 -8.35 28.27 -18.37
C PHE A 377 -9.04 29.46 -17.70
N ASN A 378 -9.12 29.43 -16.37
CA ASN A 378 -9.73 30.51 -15.62
C ASN A 378 -8.90 31.79 -15.58
N ARG A 379 -7.63 31.82 -16.04
CA ARG A 379 -6.75 33.03 -15.98
C ARG A 379 -7.40 34.30 -16.46
N ARG A 380 -8.30 34.22 -17.43
CA ARG A 380 -9.06 35.38 -17.93
C ARG A 380 -9.95 36.02 -16.85
N ASN A 381 -10.47 35.21 -15.94
CA ASN A 381 -11.36 35.61 -14.86
C ASN A 381 -10.66 35.71 -13.49
N LEU A 382 -9.34 35.47 -13.39
CA LEU A 382 -8.63 35.63 -12.11
C LEU A 382 -8.55 37.12 -11.74
N SER A 383 -8.77 37.37 -10.44
CA SER A 383 -8.56 38.68 -9.81
C SER A 383 -7.12 39.18 -10.03
N PRO A 384 -6.89 40.50 -10.03
CA PRO A 384 -5.56 41.08 -10.22
C PRO A 384 -4.52 40.54 -9.21
N GLU A 385 -4.91 40.33 -7.96
CA GLU A 385 -4.05 39.72 -6.93
C GLU A 385 -3.57 38.32 -7.32
N GLN A 386 -4.46 37.48 -7.84
CA GLN A 386 -4.07 36.15 -8.25
C GLN A 386 -3.19 36.16 -9.50
N ARG A 387 -3.34 37.16 -10.38
CA ARG A 387 -2.42 37.36 -11.51
C ARG A 387 -1.03 37.74 -11.03
N MET A 388 -0.94 38.64 -10.06
CA MET A 388 0.33 38.98 -9.40
C MET A 388 0.97 37.74 -8.76
N LEU A 389 0.19 36.98 -7.99
CA LEU A 389 0.66 35.71 -7.40
C LEU A 389 1.14 34.70 -8.44
N LEU A 390 0.55 34.67 -9.64
CA LEU A 390 0.98 33.79 -10.72
C LEU A 390 2.32 34.22 -11.33
N GLN A 391 2.61 35.52 -11.37
CA GLN A 391 3.87 36.08 -11.88
C GLN A 391 5.05 35.88 -10.92
N LEU A 392 4.78 35.70 -9.63
CA LEU A 392 5.83 35.47 -8.63
C LEU A 392 6.69 34.24 -8.96
N THR A 393 7.97 34.36 -8.64
CA THR A 393 8.93 33.26 -8.68
C THR A 393 8.51 32.14 -7.71
N ARG A 394 9.06 30.94 -7.89
CA ARG A 394 8.77 29.80 -7.00
C ARG A 394 9.14 30.11 -5.55
N GLU A 395 10.31 30.70 -5.34
CA GLU A 395 10.81 31.10 -4.01
C GLU A 395 9.92 32.16 -3.39
N GLN A 396 9.51 33.17 -4.18
CA GLN A 396 8.53 34.15 -3.72
C GLN A 396 7.20 33.48 -3.36
N LYS A 397 6.69 32.55 -4.17
CA LYS A 397 5.47 31.80 -3.85
C LYS A 397 5.61 31.01 -2.55
N ALA A 398 6.76 30.39 -2.31
CA ALA A 398 7.04 29.68 -1.07
C ALA A 398 7.07 30.64 0.13
N PHE A 399 7.71 31.80 -0.02
CA PHE A 399 7.74 32.84 0.99
C PHE A 399 6.34 33.39 1.30
N PHE A 400 5.56 33.76 0.28
CA PHE A 400 4.17 34.18 0.43
C PHE A 400 3.29 33.10 1.07
N HIS A 401 3.52 31.83 0.73
CA HIS A 401 2.82 30.72 1.39
C HIS A 401 3.17 30.64 2.88
N THR A 402 4.43 30.91 3.25
CA THR A 402 4.92 30.92 4.63
C THR A 402 4.32 32.07 5.44
N ILE A 403 4.15 33.26 4.83
CA ILE A 403 3.60 34.44 5.52
C ILE A 403 2.08 34.39 5.68
N ARG A 404 1.37 33.53 4.92
CA ARG A 404 -0.09 33.48 5.02
C ARG A 404 -0.51 33.22 6.48
N PRO A 405 -1.53 33.93 6.99
CA PRO A 405 -2.07 33.70 8.34
C PRO A 405 -2.49 32.24 8.61
N ASP A 406 -2.88 31.53 7.55
CA ASP A 406 -3.24 30.10 7.55
C ASP A 406 -2.06 29.13 7.49
N SER A 407 -0.85 29.63 7.23
CA SER A 407 0.31 28.77 7.10
C SER A 407 0.60 28.12 8.45
N VAL A 408 1.18 26.91 8.41
CA VAL A 408 1.51 26.22 9.66
C VAL A 408 2.64 26.95 10.39
N GLU A 409 3.50 27.58 9.62
CA GLU A 409 4.61 28.39 10.09
C GLU A 409 4.09 29.64 10.83
N MET A 410 3.08 30.32 10.28
CA MET A 410 2.46 31.47 10.93
C MET A 410 1.63 31.06 12.14
N LEU A 411 0.90 29.95 12.07
CA LEU A 411 0.20 29.38 13.24
C LEU A 411 1.17 29.03 14.37
N TYR A 412 2.34 28.50 14.04
CA TYR A 412 3.40 28.23 15.01
C TYR A 412 3.91 29.51 15.66
N VAL A 413 4.21 30.54 14.86
CA VAL A 413 4.65 31.85 15.37
C VAL A 413 3.57 32.51 16.23
N GLN A 414 2.31 32.48 15.80
CA GLN A 414 1.18 32.99 16.58
C GLN A 414 1.04 32.27 17.91
N ASN A 415 1.17 30.94 17.93
CA ASN A 415 1.11 30.14 19.16
C ASN A 415 2.32 30.38 20.08
N LEU A 416 3.46 30.81 19.54
CA LEU A 416 4.64 31.19 20.32
C LEU A 416 4.39 32.48 21.12
N PHE A 417 3.73 33.47 20.50
CA PHE A 417 3.42 34.76 21.12
C PHE A 417 2.10 34.79 21.91
N ARG A 418 1.23 33.78 21.74
CA ARG A 418 -0.04 33.68 22.47
C ARG A 418 0.23 33.41 23.95
N SER A 419 -0.26 34.30 24.83
CA SER A 419 -0.09 34.15 26.29
C SER A 419 -0.63 32.82 26.79
N ALA A 420 -0.01 32.27 27.85
CA ALA A 420 -0.39 30.99 28.45
C ALA A 420 -1.87 30.95 28.83
N ASP A 421 -2.43 32.09 29.23
CA ASP A 421 -3.83 32.25 29.67
C ASP A 421 -4.85 32.10 28.53
N HIS A 422 -4.42 32.26 27.27
CA HIS A 422 -5.30 32.18 26.10
C HIS A 422 -5.22 30.83 25.39
N ARG A 423 -4.53 29.84 25.96
CA ARG A 423 -4.55 28.48 25.44
C ARG A 423 -5.90 27.88 25.78
N PRO A 424 -6.68 27.40 24.78
CA PRO A 424 -7.93 26.72 25.08
C PRO A 424 -7.61 25.60 26.07
N PRO A 425 -8.31 25.52 27.21
CA PRO A 425 -8.08 24.43 28.14
C PRO A 425 -8.26 23.15 27.34
N SER A 426 -7.36 22.19 27.48
CA SER A 426 -7.45 20.88 26.82
C SER A 426 -8.64 20.11 27.39
N HIS A 427 -9.84 20.56 27.03
CA HIS A 427 -11.14 20.13 27.53
C HIS A 427 -11.47 18.77 26.93
N THR A 428 -10.88 17.72 27.49
CA THR A 428 -11.55 16.42 27.55
C THR A 428 -11.13 15.75 28.85
N LEU A 429 -12.03 15.69 29.83
CA LEU A 429 -11.93 14.85 31.05
C LEU A 429 -11.60 13.38 30.69
N TRP A 430 -12.06 12.91 29.53
CA TRP A 430 -11.71 11.62 28.94
C TRP A 430 -10.21 11.44 28.62
N GLY A 431 -9.47 12.53 28.41
CA GLY A 431 -8.01 12.51 28.21
C GLY A 431 -7.19 12.31 29.49
N ARG A 432 -7.82 12.30 30.67
CA ARG A 432 -7.16 11.96 31.95
C ARG A 432 -7.26 10.47 32.30
N LEU A 433 -8.29 9.76 31.80
CA LEU A 433 -8.54 8.35 32.12
C LEU A 433 -7.89 7.38 31.13
N ILE A 434 -7.72 7.78 29.88
CA ILE A 434 -6.91 7.04 28.91
C ILE A 434 -5.46 7.47 29.15
N PRO A 435 -4.51 6.56 29.44
CA PRO A 435 -3.11 6.94 29.58
C PRO A 435 -2.72 7.76 28.35
N ARG A 436 -2.33 9.02 28.61
CA ARG A 436 -1.83 10.06 27.68
C ARG A 436 -1.98 9.67 26.21
N LYS A 437 -2.85 10.37 25.45
CA LYS A 437 -2.88 10.31 23.97
C LYS A 437 -1.44 10.18 23.45
N ILE A 438 -1.04 8.96 23.07
CA ILE A 438 0.37 8.63 22.77
C ILE A 438 0.91 9.62 21.75
N TYR A 439 0.03 10.01 20.82
CA TYR A 439 0.25 11.11 19.91
C TYR A 439 -0.94 12.08 19.91
N GLU A 440 -0.71 13.33 20.33
CA GLU A 440 -1.69 14.41 20.19
C GLU A 440 -1.47 15.15 18.87
N TRP A 441 -2.47 15.21 17.98
CA TRP A 441 -2.37 15.99 16.74
C TRP A 441 -2.22 17.49 17.01
N ARG A 442 -1.19 18.10 16.42
CA ARG A 442 -0.92 19.55 16.50
C ARG A 442 -1.05 20.17 15.12
N ASP A 443 -1.89 21.19 15.00
CA ASP A 443 -2.13 21.91 13.74
C ASP A 443 -0.94 22.83 13.36
N ASP A 444 -0.12 23.21 14.34
CA ASP A 444 1.03 24.12 14.21
C ASP A 444 2.38 23.38 14.06
N PHE A 445 2.35 22.06 13.89
CA PHE A 445 3.55 21.26 13.73
C PHE A 445 3.44 20.33 12.52
N ARG A 446 4.58 20.14 11.86
CA ARG A 446 4.68 19.42 10.59
C ARG A 446 6.02 18.69 10.54
N PHE A 447 5.98 17.36 10.42
CA PHE A 447 7.19 16.57 10.21
C PHE A 447 7.85 16.89 8.86
N SER A 448 9.18 16.74 8.78
CA SER A 448 9.88 16.82 7.50
C SER A 448 9.39 15.74 6.55
N THR A 449 9.46 16.01 5.24
CA THR A 449 9.05 15.03 4.22
C THR A 449 9.80 13.71 4.40
N ARG A 450 11.09 13.77 4.77
CA ARG A 450 11.92 12.60 5.03
C ARG A 450 11.36 11.70 6.14
N ILE A 451 11.03 12.27 7.30
CA ILE A 451 10.48 11.48 8.42
C ILE A 451 9.17 10.80 7.98
N VAL A 452 8.32 11.50 7.24
CA VAL A 452 7.07 10.92 6.73
C VAL A 452 7.34 9.76 5.77
N CYS A 453 8.30 9.90 4.85
CA CYS A 453 8.71 8.81 3.94
C CYS A 453 9.23 7.58 4.70
N VAL A 454 10.09 7.78 5.71
CA VAL A 454 10.63 6.67 6.51
C VAL A 454 9.51 5.94 7.24
N TYR A 455 8.60 6.67 7.87
CA TYR A 455 7.48 6.09 8.58
C TYR A 455 6.51 5.33 7.65
N SER A 456 6.26 5.83 6.44
CA SER A 456 5.42 5.10 5.48
C SER A 456 6.08 3.81 5.03
N SER A 457 7.40 3.82 4.76
CA SER A 457 8.15 2.63 4.39
C SER A 457 8.20 1.62 5.54
N MET A 458 8.41 2.06 6.78
CA MET A 458 8.37 1.18 7.96
C MET A 458 7.01 0.52 8.18
N LEU A 459 5.91 1.26 7.98
CA LEU A 459 4.56 0.71 8.11
C LEU A 459 4.25 -0.32 7.01
N LEU A 460 4.69 -0.07 5.78
CA LEU A 460 4.54 -1.03 4.68
C LEU A 460 5.38 -2.29 4.92
N LEU A 461 6.64 -2.12 5.35
CA LEU A 461 7.51 -3.24 5.72
C LEU A 461 6.90 -4.06 6.86
N LEU A 462 6.35 -3.40 7.88
CA LEU A 462 5.68 -4.07 8.99
C LEU A 462 4.47 -4.89 8.52
N TYR A 463 3.64 -4.31 7.65
CA TYR A 463 2.52 -5.02 7.03
C TYR A 463 3.01 -6.27 6.30
N TYR A 464 4.03 -6.11 5.46
CA TYR A 464 4.60 -7.17 4.67
C TYR A 464 5.15 -8.31 5.55
N VAL A 465 5.98 -7.99 6.54
CA VAL A 465 6.59 -8.97 7.46
C VAL A 465 5.52 -9.75 8.22
N ILE A 466 4.44 -9.09 8.65
CA ILE A 466 3.35 -9.76 9.37
C ILE A 466 2.60 -10.72 8.46
N ILE A 467 2.27 -10.27 7.24
CA ILE A 467 1.60 -11.12 6.26
C ILE A 467 2.48 -12.31 5.90
N GLN A 468 3.79 -12.12 5.65
CA GLN A 468 4.71 -13.23 5.41
C GLN A 468 4.89 -14.15 6.63
N ALA A 469 4.93 -13.62 7.84
CA ALA A 469 4.99 -14.43 9.05
C ALA A 469 3.73 -15.29 9.20
N CYS A 470 2.57 -14.75 8.81
CA CYS A 470 1.34 -15.53 8.73
C CYS A 470 1.39 -16.56 7.59
N ILE A 471 1.98 -16.22 6.44
CA ILE A 471 1.93 -17.11 5.27
C ILE A 471 2.96 -18.24 5.34
N ARG A 472 4.20 -17.92 5.70
CA ARG A 472 5.31 -18.89 5.66
C ARG A 472 5.37 -19.77 6.90
N VAL A 473 5.05 -19.24 8.09
CA VAL A 473 5.24 -20.02 9.33
C VAL A 473 4.06 -20.93 9.63
N LEU A 474 2.83 -20.49 9.35
CA LEU A 474 1.66 -21.29 9.68
C LEU A 474 1.76 -22.71 9.09
N PRO A 475 2.08 -22.91 7.80
CA PRO A 475 2.18 -24.24 7.18
C PRO A 475 2.99 -25.28 7.94
N TYR A 476 4.07 -24.83 8.59
CA TYR A 476 4.97 -25.74 9.31
C TYR A 476 4.53 -25.98 10.76
N LEU A 477 3.55 -25.26 11.31
CA LEU A 477 3.13 -25.41 12.70
C LEU A 477 2.38 -26.72 12.95
N GLN A 478 1.58 -27.21 12.01
CA GLN A 478 0.84 -28.47 12.18
C GLN A 478 1.76 -29.68 12.04
N PRO A 479 2.62 -29.79 11.01
CA PRO A 479 3.63 -30.86 10.96
C PRO A 479 4.52 -30.87 12.21
N LEU A 480 4.86 -29.68 12.74
CA LEU A 480 5.59 -29.55 14.00
C LEU A 480 4.77 -30.07 15.19
N GLU A 481 3.47 -29.72 15.29
CA GLU A 481 2.56 -30.22 16.32
C GLU A 481 2.47 -31.75 16.29
N ASP A 482 2.28 -32.34 15.11
CA ASP A 482 2.20 -33.79 14.90
C ASP A 482 3.52 -34.49 15.26
N THR A 483 4.65 -33.88 14.91
CA THR A 483 5.99 -34.39 15.25
C THR A 483 6.23 -34.36 16.76
N ILE A 484 5.84 -33.27 17.44
CA ILE A 484 5.98 -33.18 18.90
C ILE A 484 5.02 -34.18 19.57
N GLN A 485 3.79 -34.35 19.07
CA GLN A 485 2.85 -35.34 19.63
C GLN A 485 3.42 -36.75 19.51
N THR A 486 3.93 -37.12 18.34
CA THR A 486 4.58 -38.42 18.10
C THR A 486 5.77 -38.64 19.04
N ALA A 487 6.57 -37.61 19.28
CA ALA A 487 7.71 -37.68 20.20
C ALA A 487 7.26 -37.83 21.67
N VAL A 488 6.20 -37.12 22.08
CA VAL A 488 5.61 -37.24 23.43
C VAL A 488 5.04 -38.63 23.64
N ASP A 489 4.31 -39.16 22.65
CA ASP A 489 3.73 -40.50 22.71
C ASP A 489 4.84 -41.55 22.81
N ALA A 490 5.91 -41.43 22.02
CA ALA A 490 7.07 -42.32 22.11
C ALA A 490 7.79 -42.26 23.47
N LEU A 491 7.93 -41.06 24.05
CA LEU A 491 8.54 -40.90 25.39
C LEU A 491 7.66 -41.49 26.49
N SER A 492 6.34 -41.39 26.38
CA SER A 492 5.41 -41.93 27.38
C SER A 492 5.56 -43.44 27.55
N VAL A 493 5.81 -44.16 26.45
CA VAL A 493 6.07 -45.61 26.43
C VAL A 493 7.40 -45.96 27.10
N VAL A 494 8.40 -45.08 27.02
CA VAL A 494 9.73 -45.33 27.61
C VAL A 494 9.76 -45.05 29.12
N PHE A 495 9.06 -44.02 29.58
CA PHE A 495 9.18 -43.53 30.96
C PHE A 495 8.19 -44.15 31.96
N ILE A 496 7.11 -44.76 31.50
CA ILE A 496 6.18 -45.51 32.32
C ILE A 496 6.33 -46.98 31.92
N PRO A 497 7.42 -47.67 32.34
CA PRO A 497 7.45 -49.11 32.19
C PRO A 497 6.25 -49.64 32.97
N ASP A 498 5.40 -50.40 32.29
CA ASP A 498 4.24 -51.04 32.91
C ASP A 498 4.73 -51.72 34.19
N PRO A 499 4.18 -51.38 35.37
CA PRO A 499 4.48 -52.14 36.56
C PRO A 499 4.13 -53.60 36.22
N GLU A 500 5.08 -54.52 36.40
CA GLU A 500 4.88 -55.96 36.18
C GLU A 500 3.57 -56.38 36.87
N ASP A 501 2.48 -56.46 36.09
CA ASP A 501 1.16 -56.77 36.61
C ASP A 501 1.03 -58.29 36.60
N ASP A 502 1.28 -58.86 37.78
CA ASP A 502 1.02 -60.24 38.13
C ASP A 502 -0.49 -60.53 37.98
N GLY A 503 -0.87 -60.92 36.77
CA GLY A 503 -1.97 -61.86 36.55
C GLY A 503 -3.39 -61.33 36.72
N GLN A 504 -4.13 -61.41 35.61
CA GLN A 504 -5.58 -61.52 35.55
C GLN A 504 -6.38 -60.29 35.99
N ASN A 505 -6.39 -59.27 35.13
CA ASN A 505 -7.62 -58.51 34.91
C ASN A 505 -7.76 -58.18 33.42
N ASN A 506 -8.88 -58.58 32.81
CA ASN A 506 -9.28 -58.24 31.44
C ASN A 506 -9.69 -56.74 31.32
N GLY A 507 -8.94 -55.85 31.97
CA GLY A 507 -9.14 -54.42 31.91
C GLY A 507 -8.61 -53.89 30.58
N ASP A 508 -9.49 -53.19 29.85
CA ASP A 508 -9.24 -52.61 28.54
C ASP A 508 -7.90 -51.84 28.50
N PRO A 509 -6.89 -52.29 27.74
CA PRO A 509 -5.53 -51.71 27.74
C PRO A 509 -5.43 -50.35 27.03
N THR A 510 -6.54 -49.61 26.91
CA THR A 510 -6.65 -48.42 26.06
C THR A 510 -6.70 -47.10 26.82
N SER A 511 -6.65 -47.09 28.15
CA SER A 511 -6.47 -45.85 28.92
C SER A 511 -5.00 -45.43 29.02
N SER A 512 -4.30 -45.40 27.87
CA SER A 512 -3.03 -44.69 27.77
C SER A 512 -3.31 -43.21 28.07
N LEU A 513 -2.47 -42.61 28.92
CA LEU A 513 -2.54 -41.19 29.27
C LEU A 513 -2.21 -40.35 28.02
N ASN A 514 -3.19 -40.17 27.13
CA ASN A 514 -3.05 -39.24 26.01
C ASN A 514 -2.99 -37.83 26.59
N PHE A 515 -1.81 -37.23 26.56
CA PHE A 515 -1.63 -35.82 26.88
C PHE A 515 -1.70 -35.03 25.58
N PRO A 516 -2.89 -34.52 25.18
CA PRO A 516 -3.02 -33.80 23.93
C PRO A 516 -2.26 -32.48 24.01
N ILE A 517 -1.33 -32.27 23.09
CA ILE A 517 -0.65 -30.99 22.95
C ILE A 517 -1.70 -29.93 22.51
N PRO A 518 -1.69 -28.72 23.11
CA PRO A 518 -2.58 -27.66 22.67
C PRO A 518 -2.21 -27.18 21.27
N LYS A 519 -3.22 -26.98 20.42
CA LYS A 519 -3.05 -26.48 19.04
C LYS A 519 -2.15 -25.25 18.97
N LEU A 520 -1.01 -25.35 18.27
CA LEU A 520 0.04 -24.32 18.24
C LEU A 520 -0.33 -23.09 17.38
N VAL A 521 -1.26 -23.26 16.45
CA VAL A 521 -1.67 -22.19 15.51
C VAL A 521 -2.28 -20.98 16.22
N ARG A 522 -3.18 -21.20 17.18
CA ARG A 522 -3.87 -20.13 17.92
C ARG A 522 -2.90 -19.27 18.75
N PRO A 523 -2.04 -19.82 19.60
CA PRO A 523 -1.08 -19.01 20.36
C PRO A 523 -0.07 -18.31 19.45
N TYR A 524 0.33 -18.91 18.32
CA TYR A 524 1.17 -18.23 17.33
C TYR A 524 0.50 -16.99 16.74
N LEU A 525 -0.72 -17.10 16.22
CA LEU A 525 -1.46 -15.96 15.67
C LEU A 525 -1.70 -14.86 16.72
N PHE A 526 -1.98 -15.25 17.96
CA PHE A 526 -2.12 -14.31 19.08
C PHE A 526 -0.81 -13.57 19.37
N ALA A 527 0.33 -14.29 19.36
CA ALA A 527 1.65 -13.71 19.54
C ALA A 527 2.01 -12.73 18.41
N VAL A 528 1.73 -13.08 17.14
CA VAL A 528 1.92 -12.18 15.99
C VAL A 528 1.09 -10.91 16.14
N PHE A 529 -0.19 -11.04 16.51
CA PHE A 529 -1.09 -9.90 16.69
C PHE A 529 -0.67 -8.97 17.84
N ILE A 530 -0.28 -9.53 19.00
CA ILE A 530 0.26 -8.75 20.11
C ILE A 530 1.54 -8.03 19.68
N THR A 531 2.43 -8.72 18.98
CA THR A 531 3.70 -8.15 18.52
C THR A 531 3.46 -6.98 17.57
N LEU A 532 2.51 -7.10 16.62
CA LEU A 532 2.08 -6.01 15.76
C LEU A 532 1.60 -4.80 16.59
N ILE A 533 0.73 -5.00 17.58
CA ILE A 533 0.22 -3.92 18.43
C ILE A 533 1.37 -3.21 19.16
N VAL A 534 2.31 -3.99 19.73
CA VAL A 534 3.46 -3.45 20.45
C VAL A 534 4.34 -2.62 19.52
N ILE A 535 4.66 -3.12 18.31
CA ILE A 535 5.48 -2.38 17.34
C ILE A 535 4.77 -1.10 16.89
N VAL A 536 3.47 -1.15 16.58
CA VAL A 536 2.70 0.05 16.20
C VAL A 536 2.69 1.08 17.33
N LEU A 537 2.52 0.63 18.58
CA LEU A 537 2.59 1.50 19.75
C LEU A 537 3.98 2.13 19.90
N GLN A 538 5.05 1.36 19.73
CA GLN A 538 6.43 1.85 19.74
C GLN A 538 6.69 2.88 18.64
N LEU A 539 6.20 2.65 17.41
CA LEU A 539 6.30 3.61 16.32
C LEU A 539 5.58 4.93 16.62
N LEU A 540 4.40 4.87 17.25
CA LEU A 540 3.65 6.05 17.69
C LEU A 540 4.38 6.82 18.81
N VAL A 541 4.95 6.11 19.78
CA VAL A 541 5.79 6.70 20.84
C VAL A 541 7.03 7.36 20.25
N LEU A 542 7.71 6.69 19.31
CA LEU A 542 8.85 7.23 18.58
C LEU A 542 8.47 8.52 17.83
N LEU A 543 7.28 8.56 17.21
CA LEU A 543 6.81 9.74 16.47
C LEU A 543 6.56 10.93 17.41
N ALA A 544 5.98 10.66 18.59
CA ALA A 544 5.77 11.66 19.61
C ALA A 544 7.11 12.19 20.18
N ASN A 545 8.07 11.30 20.41
CA ASN A 545 9.41 11.65 20.86
C ASN A 545 10.19 12.46 19.81
N MET A 546 10.16 12.07 18.54
CA MET A 546 10.79 12.83 17.45
C MET A 546 10.24 14.25 17.39
N ARG A 547 8.92 14.43 17.54
CA ARG A 547 8.33 15.78 17.60
C ARG A 547 8.83 16.57 18.80
N ARG A 548 8.85 15.96 19.99
CA ARG A 548 9.34 16.62 21.21
C ARG A 548 10.78 17.08 21.01
N ASN A 549 11.64 16.20 20.52
CA ASN A 549 13.06 16.47 20.28
C ASN A 549 13.25 17.58 19.22
N LEU A 550 12.47 17.57 18.14
CA LEU A 550 12.51 18.63 17.12
C LEU A 550 12.08 20.00 17.70
N LEU A 551 11.04 20.03 18.54
CA LEU A 551 10.59 21.26 19.18
C LEU A 551 11.60 21.79 20.21
N GLN A 552 12.25 20.92 20.97
CA GLN A 552 13.34 21.29 21.88
C GLN A 552 14.53 21.84 21.10
N LEU A 553 14.90 21.18 19.99
CA LEU A 553 15.96 21.65 19.10
C LEU A 553 15.66 23.06 18.55
N PHE A 554 14.41 23.35 18.16
CA PHE A 554 14.00 24.69 17.72
C PHE A 554 14.08 25.76 18.82
N ARG A 555 14.02 25.37 20.10
CA ARG A 555 14.24 26.27 21.24
C ARG A 555 15.71 26.46 21.58
N GLY A 556 16.61 25.68 20.97
CA GLY A 556 18.01 25.60 21.37
C GLY A 556 18.24 24.78 22.65
N GLU A 557 17.22 24.04 23.11
CA GLU A 557 17.32 23.10 24.22
C GLU A 557 17.79 21.75 23.66
N ASP A 558 19.09 21.46 23.72
CA ASP A 558 19.66 20.22 23.19
C ASP A 558 20.20 19.29 24.28
N CYS A 559 19.84 19.52 25.55
CA CYS A 559 20.31 18.74 26.70
C CYS A 559 19.96 17.24 26.62
N GLU A 560 18.83 16.90 26.00
CA GLU A 560 18.36 15.51 25.83
C GLU A 560 18.89 14.85 24.54
N ILE A 561 19.55 15.60 23.66
CA ILE A 561 20.01 15.11 22.36
C ILE A 561 21.53 14.86 22.46
N PRO A 562 22.02 13.62 22.27
CA PRO A 562 23.43 13.34 22.33
C PRO A 562 24.19 14.16 21.27
N ARG A 563 25.03 15.09 21.74
CA ARG A 563 25.84 15.94 20.87
C ARG A 563 26.94 15.12 20.21
N ARG A 564 26.91 14.99 18.88
CA ARG A 564 28.08 14.51 18.12
C ARG A 564 29.13 15.62 18.09
N GLN A 565 30.38 15.29 18.36
CA GLN A 565 31.50 16.25 18.32
C GLN A 565 31.52 17.01 16.99
N ARG A 566 31.61 18.35 17.05
CA ARG A 566 31.61 19.24 15.87
C ARG A 566 32.68 18.88 14.84
N SER A 567 33.80 18.30 15.24
CA SER A 567 34.86 17.84 14.32
C SER A 567 34.40 16.77 13.30
N ARG A 568 33.21 16.17 13.48
CA ARG A 568 32.65 15.15 12.57
C ARG A 568 31.52 15.68 11.68
N TYR A 569 31.67 16.87 11.07
CA TYR A 569 30.65 17.43 10.16
C TYR A 569 30.23 16.49 9.02
N VAL A 570 31.16 15.67 8.50
CA VAL A 570 30.89 14.63 7.50
C VAL A 570 29.86 13.60 8.01
N SER A 571 29.84 13.32 9.32
CA SER A 571 28.87 12.39 9.93
C SER A 571 27.43 12.92 9.95
N TYR A 572 27.23 14.25 9.89
CA TYR A 572 25.87 14.82 9.82
C TYR A 572 25.30 14.71 8.41
N ALA A 573 26.11 14.94 7.37
CA ALA A 573 25.67 14.78 5.99
C ALA A 573 25.43 13.30 5.66
N SER A 574 26.39 12.43 5.98
CA SER A 574 26.26 10.98 5.81
C SER A 574 25.09 10.43 6.64
N GLY A 575 24.98 10.78 7.92
CA GLY A 575 23.85 10.35 8.76
C GLY A 575 22.49 10.82 8.25
N ASN A 576 22.42 12.00 7.62
CA ASN A 576 21.20 12.49 6.98
C ASN A 576 20.86 11.76 5.67
N ILE A 577 21.85 11.37 4.88
CA ILE A 577 21.66 10.62 3.64
C ILE A 577 21.18 9.20 3.96
N HIS A 578 21.78 8.56 4.97
CA HIS A 578 21.45 7.19 5.36
C HIS A 578 20.22 7.06 6.28
N PHE A 579 19.66 8.16 6.81
CA PHE A 579 18.54 8.10 7.77
C PHE A 579 17.33 7.30 7.29
N ALA A 580 17.06 7.26 5.98
CA ALA A 580 15.96 6.46 5.44
C ALA A 580 16.33 5.01 5.11
N GLY A 581 17.63 4.71 5.00
CA GLY A 581 18.13 3.35 4.78
C GLY A 581 18.41 2.61 6.10
N TYR A 582 18.65 3.34 7.20
CA TYR A 582 18.61 2.81 8.57
C TYR A 582 17.15 2.59 9.00
#